data_AF-A0A9W8DZ94-F1
#
_entry.id   AF-A0A9W8DZ94-F1
#
_cell.length_a   1.000
_cell.length_b   1.000
_cell.length_c   1.000
_cell.angle_alpha   90.00
_cell.angle_beta   90.00
_cell.angle_gamma   90.00
#
_symmetry.space_group_name_H-M   'P 1'
#
loop_
_entity.id
_entity.type
_entity.pdbx_description
1 polymer ?
#
loop_
_entity_poly.entity_id
_entity_poly.type
_entity_poly.pdbx_seq_one_letter_code
_entity_poly.pdbx_strand_id
1 'polypeptide(L)'
;MGVPAFFRWVSRKYEKITQPVTEEAPKEVNGQVVPLDLQGPNPNGVEFDNLYLDMNGIIHPCANPREEGIKRPTSEEDIMASIFTYIDRIFAMVRPRKLVYMAIDGVAPRAKMNQQRARRFQAHRARKLEAAETIAQEVEITIENAEDSFKFDTNTITPGTPFMGRLATYLRYYVVQKMNTDPAWKNIKVVLSDAGVAGEGEHKIMDYIRRQRAEPTYDPNTSHILYGLDADLIMLALASHEPHFRILREDVVTVQERERKAERENKRRAARGDPPLPKETGPTPFIIVHINILREYLEAELQVRERKIDLERAIDDWVFLCFFVGNDFLPHLPALEIREGALVRLVQFWREHFEQTGQYLTDNGKVEVSVALKILEKIAELEGSILKERHARELEFQARARQREQAANAADTPQSAPSPVDSNSPNREPDDAATDPNKMPDHEESRGIKRKAESSPEPTADSPPISDVTSPMSTSEVLLE
;
A
#
# COMPACT_ATOMS: atom_id res chain seq x y z
N MET A 1 -2.60 -9.33 1.79
CA MET A 1 -1.42 -8.69 1.17
C MET A 1 -1.39 -7.22 1.53
N GLY A 2 -0.23 -6.65 1.86
CA GLY A 2 -0.13 -5.18 1.95
C GLY A 2 0.14 -4.62 0.56
N VAL A 3 -0.56 -3.56 0.16
CA VAL A 3 -0.33 -2.85 -1.12
C VAL A 3 1.17 -2.63 -1.42
N PRO A 4 2.01 -2.20 -0.45
CA PRO A 4 3.45 -2.03 -0.69
C PRO A 4 4.22 -3.35 -0.88
N ALA A 5 3.72 -4.46 -0.35
CA ALA A 5 4.40 -5.75 -0.43
C ALA A 5 4.21 -6.41 -1.81
N PHE A 6 3.01 -6.35 -2.36
CA PHE A 6 2.73 -6.88 -3.71
C PHE A 6 3.46 -6.06 -4.76
N PHE A 7 3.28 -4.72 -4.77
CA PHE A 7 3.95 -3.86 -5.75
C PHE A 7 5.47 -4.03 -5.74
N ARG A 8 6.08 -4.04 -4.55
CA ARG A 8 7.53 -4.27 -4.39
C ARG A 8 7.97 -5.64 -4.91
N TRP A 9 7.14 -6.67 -4.77
CA TRP A 9 7.46 -8.00 -5.32
C TRP A 9 7.40 -7.99 -6.85
N VAL A 10 6.33 -7.44 -7.43
CA VAL A 10 6.15 -7.36 -8.89
C VAL A 10 7.27 -6.52 -9.52
N SER A 11 7.54 -5.33 -8.98
CA SER A 11 8.55 -4.43 -9.56
C SER A 11 9.98 -4.97 -9.46
N ARG A 12 10.28 -5.78 -8.43
CA ARG A 12 11.58 -6.47 -8.33
C ARG A 12 11.68 -7.68 -9.24
N LYS A 13 10.58 -8.40 -9.46
CA LYS A 13 10.58 -9.59 -10.32
C LYS A 13 10.59 -9.21 -11.80
N TYR A 14 9.86 -8.16 -12.16
CA TYR A 14 9.70 -7.67 -13.53
C TYR A 14 10.27 -6.26 -13.63
N GLU A 15 11.60 -6.15 -13.57
CA GLU A 15 12.31 -4.87 -13.38
C GLU A 15 12.01 -3.80 -14.43
N LYS A 16 11.63 -4.19 -15.65
CA LYS A 16 11.39 -3.26 -16.77
C LYS A 16 9.97 -2.68 -16.82
N ILE A 17 9.07 -3.07 -15.90
CA ILE A 17 7.69 -2.56 -15.94
C ILE A 17 7.59 -1.12 -15.43
N THR A 18 8.59 -0.61 -14.70
CA THR A 18 8.54 0.73 -14.10
C THR A 18 9.41 1.72 -14.85
N GLN A 19 8.88 2.92 -15.10
CA GLN A 19 9.59 4.05 -15.68
C GLN A 19 9.43 5.29 -14.78
N PRO A 20 10.52 5.98 -14.39
CA PRO A 20 10.43 7.29 -13.73
C PRO A 20 9.73 8.32 -14.62
N VAL A 21 8.83 9.11 -14.02
CA VAL A 21 8.14 10.18 -14.75
C VAL A 21 9.03 11.40 -14.90
N THR A 22 9.06 11.95 -16.11
CA THR A 22 9.68 13.25 -16.38
C THR A 22 8.64 14.34 -16.19
N GLU A 23 8.87 15.18 -15.17
CA GLU A 23 8.05 16.36 -14.87
C GLU A 23 8.71 17.60 -15.47
N GLU A 24 7.98 18.35 -16.30
CA GLU A 24 8.45 19.66 -16.75
C GLU A 24 8.06 20.73 -15.73
N ALA A 25 9.03 21.55 -15.34
CA ALA A 25 8.79 22.71 -14.47
C ALA A 25 8.56 23.97 -15.32
N PRO A 26 7.65 24.87 -14.90
CA PRO A 26 7.52 26.20 -15.50
C PRO A 26 8.88 26.90 -15.51
N LYS A 27 9.23 27.53 -16.64
CA LYS A 27 10.50 28.24 -16.79
C LYS A 27 10.31 29.71 -16.43
N GLU A 28 11.20 30.25 -15.62
CA GLU A 28 11.26 31.69 -15.40
C GLU A 28 12.18 32.33 -16.43
N VAL A 29 11.64 33.27 -17.22
CA VAL A 29 12.38 34.04 -18.21
C VAL A 29 12.16 35.52 -17.93
N ASN A 30 13.22 36.25 -17.61
CA ASN A 30 13.18 37.69 -17.30
C ASN A 30 12.18 38.07 -16.18
N GLY A 31 12.05 37.25 -15.13
CA GLY A 31 11.12 37.51 -14.03
C GLY A 31 9.65 37.16 -14.32
N GLN A 32 9.37 36.58 -15.50
CA GLN A 32 8.04 36.07 -15.85
C GLN A 32 8.06 34.54 -15.92
N VAL A 33 7.09 33.91 -15.27
CA VAL A 33 6.88 32.47 -15.34
C VAL A 33 6.17 32.14 -16.65
N VAL A 34 6.89 31.46 -17.54
CA VAL A 34 6.33 30.93 -18.79
C VAL A 34 5.49 29.69 -18.45
N PRO A 35 4.19 29.66 -18.78
CA PRO A 35 3.34 28.51 -18.53
C PRO A 35 3.81 27.29 -19.34
N LEU A 36 3.57 26.10 -18.81
CA LEU A 36 3.87 24.85 -19.51
C LEU A 36 2.97 24.70 -20.74
N ASP A 37 3.57 24.29 -21.87
CA ASP A 37 2.80 23.89 -23.05
C ASP A 37 2.30 22.44 -22.87
N LEU A 38 1.08 22.30 -22.38
CA LEU A 38 0.43 21.02 -22.16
C LEU A 38 -0.20 20.43 -23.44
N GLN A 39 -0.30 21.22 -24.52
CA GLN A 39 -0.78 20.75 -25.83
C GLN A 39 0.34 20.10 -26.64
N GLY A 40 1.60 20.46 -26.35
CA GLY A 40 2.79 19.83 -26.91
C GLY A 40 2.91 18.34 -26.56
N PRO A 41 3.85 17.63 -27.20
CA PRO A 41 4.07 16.21 -27.00
C PRO A 41 4.42 15.89 -25.55
N ASN A 42 4.00 14.73 -25.05
CA ASN A 42 4.28 14.30 -23.68
C ASN A 42 5.79 14.00 -23.50
N PRO A 43 6.45 14.59 -22.48
CA PRO A 43 7.89 14.40 -22.25
C PRO A 43 8.28 12.96 -21.88
N ASN A 44 7.32 12.12 -21.48
CA ASN A 44 7.54 10.73 -21.13
C ASN A 44 7.66 9.79 -22.35
N GLY A 45 7.58 10.33 -23.57
CA GLY A 45 7.73 9.59 -24.82
C GLY A 45 6.50 8.75 -25.21
N VAL A 46 5.38 8.91 -24.49
CA VAL A 46 4.13 8.20 -24.71
C VAL A 46 2.96 9.15 -24.54
N GLU A 47 2.04 9.16 -25.49
CA GLU A 47 0.78 9.90 -25.41
C GLU A 47 -0.31 9.06 -24.75
N PHE A 48 -1.22 9.73 -24.06
CA PHE A 48 -2.34 9.10 -23.36
C PHE A 48 -3.67 9.66 -23.87
N ASP A 49 -4.61 8.79 -24.18
CA ASP A 49 -5.95 9.21 -24.57
C ASP A 49 -6.78 9.53 -23.33
N ASN A 50 -6.79 8.59 -22.38
CA ASN A 50 -7.69 8.61 -21.24
C ASN A 50 -6.92 8.57 -19.92
N LEU A 51 -7.10 9.59 -19.10
CA LEU A 51 -6.64 9.66 -17.71
C LEU A 51 -7.78 9.31 -16.76
N TYR A 52 -7.55 8.35 -15.88
CA TYR A 52 -8.47 7.96 -14.82
C TYR A 52 -7.85 8.27 -13.46
N LEU A 53 -8.59 8.96 -12.59
CA LEU A 53 -8.14 9.35 -11.27
C LEU A 53 -8.97 8.62 -10.22
N ASP A 54 -8.34 7.74 -9.44
CA ASP A 54 -8.86 7.37 -8.14
C ASP A 54 -8.64 8.55 -7.17
N MET A 55 -9.72 9.30 -6.95
CA MET A 55 -9.67 10.53 -6.17
C MET A 55 -9.39 10.26 -4.70
N ASN A 56 -9.72 9.08 -4.16
CA ASN A 56 -9.43 8.78 -2.77
C ASN A 56 -7.91 8.68 -2.53
N GLY A 57 -7.17 8.22 -3.52
CA GLY A 57 -5.70 8.28 -3.56
C GLY A 57 -5.13 9.70 -3.50
N ILE A 58 -5.87 10.72 -3.95
CA ILE A 58 -5.48 12.14 -3.91
C ILE A 58 -5.94 12.83 -2.61
N ILE A 59 -7.21 12.63 -2.24
CA ILE A 59 -7.86 13.33 -1.12
C ILE A 59 -7.13 13.01 0.19
N HIS A 60 -6.76 11.75 0.43
CA HIS A 60 -6.12 11.34 1.68
C HIS A 60 -4.75 12.00 1.91
N PRO A 61 -3.80 11.99 0.95
CA PRO A 61 -2.54 12.73 1.06
C PRO A 61 -2.73 14.24 1.19
N CYS A 62 -3.66 14.86 0.47
CA CYS A 62 -3.92 16.30 0.56
C CYS A 62 -4.50 16.71 1.92
N ALA A 63 -5.36 15.87 2.51
CA ALA A 63 -5.98 16.15 3.81
C ALA A 63 -5.03 15.91 5.00
N ASN A 64 -4.04 15.03 4.84
CA ASN A 64 -3.07 14.72 5.89
C ASN A 64 -1.70 14.40 5.28
N PRO A 65 -0.96 15.43 4.80
CA PRO A 65 0.32 15.24 4.15
C PRO A 65 1.34 14.65 5.12
N ARG A 66 2.08 13.64 4.66
CA ARG A 66 3.12 12.94 5.45
C ARG A 66 4.53 13.42 5.16
N GLU A 67 4.72 14.16 4.07
CA GLU A 67 6.03 14.61 3.62
C GLU A 67 6.53 15.80 4.45
N GLU A 68 7.79 15.73 4.90
CA GLU A 68 8.43 16.84 5.62
C GLU A 68 8.57 18.06 4.70
N GLY A 69 8.21 19.24 5.21
CA GLY A 69 8.29 20.51 4.46
C GLY A 69 7.02 20.89 3.71
N ILE A 70 6.02 20.01 3.60
CA ILE A 70 4.69 20.37 3.10
C ILE A 70 3.88 21.03 4.22
N LYS A 71 3.37 22.23 3.96
CA LYS A 71 2.49 22.95 4.90
C LYS A 71 1.22 22.13 5.12
N ARG A 72 0.91 21.84 6.39
CA ARG A 72 -0.35 21.18 6.75
C ARG A 72 -1.54 22.09 6.44
N PRO A 73 -2.65 21.55 5.94
CA PRO A 73 -3.85 22.35 5.71
C PRO A 73 -4.34 22.94 7.03
N THR A 74 -4.80 24.19 6.99
CA THR A 74 -5.36 24.91 8.13
C THR A 74 -6.88 25.08 8.05
N SER A 75 -7.48 24.66 6.92
CA SER A 75 -8.90 24.76 6.61
C SER A 75 -9.30 23.69 5.59
N GLU A 76 -10.62 23.48 5.38
CA GLU A 76 -11.08 22.61 4.29
C GLU A 76 -10.75 23.22 2.92
N GLU A 77 -10.76 24.55 2.81
CA GLU A 77 -10.40 25.28 1.59
C GLU A 77 -8.94 25.01 1.18
N ASP A 78 -8.01 24.92 2.14
CA ASP A 78 -6.62 24.52 1.89
C ASP A 78 -6.52 23.08 1.35
N ILE A 79 -7.37 22.18 1.84
CA ILE A 79 -7.45 20.80 1.33
C ILE A 79 -7.93 20.83 -0.12
N MET A 80 -8.98 21.58 -0.43
CA MET A 80 -9.50 21.72 -1.81
C MET A 80 -8.44 22.30 -2.77
N ALA A 81 -7.74 23.36 -2.35
CA ALA A 81 -6.67 23.96 -3.13
C ALA A 81 -5.51 22.99 -3.37
N SER A 82 -5.17 22.19 -2.36
CA SER A 82 -4.16 21.12 -2.46
C SER A 82 -4.60 20.04 -3.45
N ILE A 83 -5.87 19.62 -3.41
CA ILE A 83 -6.43 18.65 -4.38
C ILE A 83 -6.33 19.20 -5.81
N PHE A 84 -6.73 20.46 -6.05
CA PHE A 84 -6.64 21.07 -7.38
C PHE A 84 -5.21 21.12 -7.89
N THR A 85 -4.26 21.51 -7.04
CA THR A 85 -2.83 21.53 -7.37
C THR A 85 -2.31 20.14 -7.70
N TYR A 86 -2.80 19.11 -6.99
CA TYR A 86 -2.42 17.72 -7.24
C TYR A 86 -2.95 17.20 -8.57
N ILE A 87 -4.22 17.48 -8.89
CA ILE A 87 -4.82 17.14 -10.19
C ILE A 87 -4.07 17.85 -11.31
N ASP A 88 -3.73 19.14 -11.14
CA ASP A 88 -2.95 19.91 -12.12
C ASP A 88 -1.59 19.28 -12.39
N ARG A 89 -0.88 18.86 -11.33
CA ARG A 89 0.40 18.15 -11.45
C ARG A 89 0.25 16.85 -12.22
N ILE A 90 -0.75 16.02 -11.89
CA ILE A 90 -1.03 14.77 -12.62
C ILE A 90 -1.36 15.06 -14.08
N PHE A 91 -2.23 16.02 -14.35
CA PHE A 91 -2.63 16.39 -15.70
C PHE A 91 -1.42 16.86 -16.53
N ALA A 92 -0.51 17.65 -15.94
CA ALA A 92 0.68 18.13 -16.62
C ALA A 92 1.67 17.01 -17.00
N MET A 93 1.79 15.99 -16.17
CA MET A 93 2.60 14.79 -16.43
C MET A 93 1.99 13.88 -17.50
N VAL A 94 0.66 13.76 -17.51
CA VAL A 94 -0.06 12.79 -18.35
C VAL A 94 -0.50 13.37 -19.69
N ARG A 95 -0.96 14.61 -19.73
CA ARG A 95 -1.48 15.30 -20.92
C ARG A 95 -2.52 14.47 -21.70
N PRO A 96 -3.64 14.08 -21.07
CA PRO A 96 -4.66 13.26 -21.73
C PRO A 96 -5.26 13.97 -22.94
N ARG A 97 -5.52 13.22 -24.03
CA ARG A 97 -5.97 13.78 -25.31
C ARG A 97 -7.47 13.65 -25.57
N LYS A 98 -8.16 12.73 -24.89
CA LYS A 98 -9.58 12.43 -25.13
C LYS A 98 -10.43 12.53 -23.86
N LEU A 99 -9.99 11.95 -22.74
CA LEU A 99 -10.81 11.81 -21.52
C LEU A 99 -10.03 12.10 -20.23
N VAL A 100 -10.69 12.78 -19.29
CA VAL A 100 -10.37 12.75 -17.86
C VAL A 100 -11.56 12.18 -17.09
N TYR A 101 -11.36 11.08 -16.39
CA TYR A 101 -12.37 10.44 -15.54
C TYR A 101 -11.95 10.56 -14.07
N MET A 102 -12.73 11.28 -13.28
CA MET A 102 -12.51 11.48 -11.84
C MET A 102 -13.48 10.59 -11.06
N ALA A 103 -12.96 9.59 -10.35
CA ALA A 103 -13.77 8.65 -9.58
C ALA A 103 -13.55 8.86 -8.07
N ILE A 104 -14.60 9.27 -7.38
CA ILE A 104 -14.62 9.34 -5.92
C ILE A 104 -15.32 8.09 -5.38
N ASP A 105 -14.83 7.50 -4.28
CA ASP A 105 -15.53 6.37 -3.66
C ASP A 105 -16.97 6.73 -3.30
N GLY A 106 -17.89 5.88 -3.73
CA GLY A 106 -19.29 5.86 -3.29
C GLY A 106 -19.55 4.77 -2.26
N VAL A 107 -20.82 4.44 -2.07
CA VAL A 107 -21.21 3.33 -1.18
C VAL A 107 -20.66 2.01 -1.74
N ALA A 108 -19.73 1.41 -1.00
CA ALA A 108 -19.05 0.17 -1.40
C ALA A 108 -19.87 -1.09 -1.03
N PRO A 109 -19.60 -2.25 -1.64
CA PRO A 109 -20.22 -3.52 -1.26
C PRO A 109 -19.94 -3.91 0.19
N ARG A 110 -20.83 -4.74 0.78
CA ARG A 110 -20.71 -5.17 2.19
C ARG A 110 -19.35 -5.81 2.54
N ALA A 111 -18.78 -6.58 1.61
CA ALA A 111 -17.46 -7.19 1.79
C ALA A 111 -16.38 -6.13 2.04
N LYS A 112 -16.35 -5.06 1.23
CA LYS A 112 -15.43 -3.94 1.42
C LYS A 112 -15.76 -3.14 2.68
N MET A 113 -17.05 -2.93 2.99
CA MET A 113 -17.44 -2.18 4.20
C MET A 113 -16.87 -2.81 5.48
N ASN A 114 -16.79 -4.13 5.56
CA ASN A 114 -16.17 -4.82 6.70
C ASN A 114 -14.67 -4.49 6.82
N GLN A 115 -13.94 -4.50 5.69
CA GLN A 115 -12.53 -4.14 5.63
C GLN A 115 -12.32 -2.67 6.00
N GLN A 116 -13.11 -1.76 5.43
CA GLN A 116 -13.03 -0.32 5.70
C GLN A 116 -13.33 -0.04 7.19
N ARG A 117 -14.34 -0.71 7.76
CA ARG A 117 -14.65 -0.63 9.20
C ARG A 117 -13.44 -1.08 10.02
N ALA A 118 -12.88 -2.25 9.75
CA ALA A 118 -11.73 -2.77 10.49
C ALA A 118 -10.52 -1.80 10.44
N ARG A 119 -10.20 -1.26 9.26
CA ARG A 119 -9.12 -0.26 9.07
C ARG A 119 -9.36 1.00 9.89
N ARG A 120 -10.57 1.55 9.90
CA ARG A 120 -10.91 2.77 10.67
C ARG A 120 -10.78 2.57 12.17
N PHE A 121 -11.25 1.42 12.68
CA PHE A 121 -11.10 1.06 14.10
C PHE A 121 -9.62 0.91 14.50
N GLN A 122 -8.81 0.27 13.66
CA GLN A 122 -7.36 0.13 13.88
C GLN A 122 -6.65 1.49 13.86
N ALA A 123 -6.94 2.35 12.88
CA ALA A 123 -6.35 3.68 12.80
C ALA A 123 -6.69 4.56 14.01
N HIS A 124 -7.95 4.51 14.47
CA HIS A 124 -8.37 5.22 15.68
C HIS A 124 -7.65 4.70 16.93
N ARG A 125 -7.49 3.37 17.07
CA ARG A 125 -6.75 2.76 18.18
C ARG A 125 -5.26 3.13 18.16
N ALA A 126 -4.63 3.10 16.99
CA ALA A 126 -3.22 3.47 16.81
C ALA A 126 -2.99 4.94 17.22
N ARG A 127 -3.84 5.87 16.76
CA ARG A 127 -3.77 7.28 17.16
C ARG A 127 -3.92 7.50 18.67
N LYS A 128 -4.79 6.73 19.33
CA LYS A 128 -4.95 6.80 20.79
C LYS A 128 -3.71 6.30 21.52
N LEU A 129 -3.06 5.26 21.01
CA LEU A 129 -1.83 4.72 21.58
C LEU A 129 -0.67 5.71 21.40
N GLU A 130 -0.48 6.23 20.19
CA GLU A 130 0.52 7.26 19.89
C GLU A 130 0.34 8.49 20.79
N ALA A 131 -0.89 8.99 20.93
CA ALA A 131 -1.15 10.13 21.81
C ALA A 131 -0.83 9.83 23.29
N ALA A 132 -1.10 8.61 23.76
CA ALA A 132 -0.78 8.21 25.13
C ALA A 132 0.74 8.07 25.34
N GLU A 133 1.48 7.57 24.34
CA GLU A 133 2.94 7.48 24.36
C GLU A 133 3.60 8.86 24.32
N THR A 134 3.09 9.79 23.49
CA THR A 134 3.57 11.18 23.45
C THR A 134 3.32 11.88 24.79
N ILE A 135 2.12 11.75 25.38
CA ILE A 135 1.84 12.31 26.72
C ILE A 135 2.78 11.69 27.77
N ALA A 136 3.05 10.39 27.72
CA ALA A 136 3.99 9.76 28.64
C ALA A 136 5.44 10.26 28.49
N GLN A 137 5.84 10.69 27.28
CA GLN A 137 7.16 11.25 26.99
C GLN A 137 7.24 12.77 27.27
N GLU A 138 6.13 13.50 27.13
CA GLU A 138 6.05 14.97 27.29
C GLU A 138 5.84 15.44 28.74
N VAL A 139 5.68 14.53 29.72
CA VAL A 139 5.58 14.89 31.15
C VAL A 139 6.86 15.52 31.73
N GLU A 140 7.93 15.70 30.94
CA GLU A 140 9.16 16.39 31.36
C GLU A 140 9.40 17.79 30.76
N ILE A 141 8.53 18.35 29.90
CA ILE A 141 8.71 19.74 29.42
C ILE A 141 7.41 20.55 29.43
N THR A 142 7.52 21.75 29.99
CA THR A 142 6.49 22.75 30.29
C THR A 142 5.55 23.07 29.14
N ILE A 143 4.25 23.19 29.46
CA ILE A 143 3.17 23.62 28.58
C ILE A 143 3.33 25.11 28.26
N GLU A 144 3.69 25.45 27.03
CA GLU A 144 3.37 26.75 26.45
C GLU A 144 2.69 26.57 25.08
N ASN A 145 1.46 27.08 25.00
CA ASN A 145 0.70 27.43 23.80
C ASN A 145 0.55 26.35 22.72
N ALA A 146 -0.27 25.33 23.00
CA ALA A 146 -0.93 24.59 21.92
C ALA A 146 -2.00 25.49 21.28
N GLU A 147 -1.62 26.24 20.26
CA GLU A 147 -2.59 26.84 19.34
C GLU A 147 -3.54 25.73 18.85
N ASP A 148 -4.84 26.03 18.80
CA ASP A 148 -5.92 25.11 18.42
C ASP A 148 -5.78 24.75 16.94
N SER A 149 -4.80 23.89 16.63
CA SER A 149 -4.40 23.57 15.27
C SER A 149 -5.52 22.79 14.60
N PHE A 150 -5.98 23.30 13.45
CA PHE A 150 -7.00 22.63 12.63
C PHE A 150 -6.66 21.16 12.44
N LYS A 151 -7.53 20.27 12.91
CA LYS A 151 -7.35 18.82 12.82
C LYS A 151 -8.47 18.21 11.98
N PHE A 152 -8.13 17.87 10.75
CA PHE A 152 -9.07 17.24 9.84
C PHE A 152 -9.35 15.77 10.25
N ASP A 153 -10.61 15.43 10.49
CA ASP A 153 -11.00 14.03 10.71
C ASP A 153 -11.09 13.29 9.38
N THR A 154 -10.08 12.46 9.09
CA THR A 154 -10.03 11.64 7.88
C THR A 154 -11.21 10.69 7.71
N ASN A 155 -11.99 10.36 8.75
CA ASN A 155 -13.20 9.56 8.61
C ASN A 155 -14.32 10.31 7.86
N THR A 156 -14.22 11.64 7.75
CA THR A 156 -15.14 12.45 6.93
C THR A 156 -14.99 12.18 5.44
N ILE A 157 -13.89 11.55 5.00
CA ILE A 157 -13.70 11.02 3.65
C ILE A 157 -14.49 9.71 3.53
N THR A 158 -15.83 9.84 3.53
CA THR A 158 -16.79 8.75 3.42
C THR A 158 -18.03 9.27 2.68
N PRO A 159 -18.62 8.50 1.76
CA PRO A 159 -19.88 8.86 1.12
C PRO A 159 -20.95 9.26 2.15
N GLY A 160 -21.73 10.30 1.83
CA GLY A 160 -22.82 10.80 2.67
C GLY A 160 -22.42 11.85 3.70
N THR A 161 -21.13 12.19 3.83
CA THR A 161 -20.71 13.30 4.72
C THR A 161 -20.87 14.66 4.04
N PRO A 162 -21.05 15.75 4.82
CA PRO A 162 -21.10 17.11 4.27
C PRO A 162 -19.82 17.49 3.50
N PHE A 163 -18.65 17.02 3.96
CA PHE A 163 -17.37 17.23 3.29
C PHE A 163 -17.38 16.70 1.86
N MET A 164 -17.85 15.47 1.63
CA MET A 164 -17.91 14.89 0.28
C MET A 164 -18.89 15.62 -0.64
N GLY A 165 -19.99 16.14 -0.10
CA GLY A 165 -20.93 17.00 -0.84
C GLY A 165 -20.30 18.33 -1.26
N ARG A 166 -19.54 18.97 -0.37
CA ARG A 166 -18.76 20.17 -0.72
C ARG A 166 -17.69 19.86 -1.76
N LEU A 167 -16.91 18.80 -1.55
CA LEU A 167 -15.86 18.35 -2.48
C LEU A 167 -16.39 18.17 -3.91
N ALA A 168 -17.55 17.53 -4.08
CA ALA A 168 -18.17 17.37 -5.39
C ALA A 168 -18.48 18.74 -6.05
N THR A 169 -19.01 19.69 -5.29
CA THR A 169 -19.27 21.06 -5.77
C THR A 169 -17.98 21.77 -6.20
N TYR A 170 -16.93 21.69 -5.37
CA TYR A 170 -15.61 22.27 -5.68
C TYR A 170 -14.98 21.66 -6.93
N LEU A 171 -15.05 20.33 -7.10
CA LEU A 171 -14.52 19.66 -8.29
C LEU A 171 -15.31 20.04 -9.56
N ARG A 172 -16.63 20.18 -9.47
CA ARG A 172 -17.45 20.69 -10.60
C ARG A 172 -17.01 22.10 -11.00
N TYR A 173 -16.81 22.98 -10.03
CA TYR A 173 -16.27 24.31 -10.27
C TYR A 173 -14.89 24.26 -10.92
N TYR A 174 -13.96 23.47 -10.38
CA TYR A 174 -12.61 23.31 -10.90
C TYR A 174 -12.61 22.84 -12.35
N VAL A 175 -13.41 21.83 -12.69
CA VAL A 175 -13.53 21.32 -14.07
C VAL A 175 -14.04 22.41 -15.01
N VAL A 176 -15.12 23.10 -14.64
CA VAL A 176 -15.67 24.20 -15.46
C VAL A 176 -14.65 25.32 -15.62
N GLN A 177 -13.95 25.69 -14.56
CA GLN A 177 -12.89 26.69 -14.63
C GLN A 177 -11.80 26.25 -15.62
N LYS A 178 -11.27 25.03 -15.48
CA LYS A 178 -10.20 24.50 -16.34
C LYS A 178 -10.59 24.46 -17.80
N MET A 179 -11.79 23.97 -18.11
CA MET A 179 -12.30 23.95 -19.49
C MET A 179 -12.43 25.35 -20.12
N ASN A 180 -12.63 26.38 -19.30
CA ASN A 180 -12.74 27.78 -19.76
C ASN A 180 -11.39 28.51 -19.82
N THR A 181 -10.41 28.12 -18.99
CA THR A 181 -9.14 28.88 -18.85
C THR A 181 -7.93 28.16 -19.44
N ASP A 182 -7.94 26.84 -19.51
CA ASP A 182 -6.80 26.03 -19.95
C ASP A 182 -7.06 25.44 -21.36
N PRO A 183 -6.29 25.85 -22.39
CA PRO A 183 -6.44 25.32 -23.74
C PRO A 183 -6.34 23.80 -23.84
N ALA A 184 -5.53 23.15 -22.98
CA ALA A 184 -5.38 21.69 -23.00
C ALA A 184 -6.64 20.95 -22.52
N TRP A 185 -7.53 21.63 -21.80
CA TRP A 185 -8.80 21.08 -21.31
C TRP A 185 -9.98 21.32 -22.28
N LYS A 186 -9.79 22.12 -23.32
CA LYS A 186 -10.89 22.58 -24.18
C LYS A 186 -11.54 21.46 -25.00
N ASN A 187 -10.75 20.47 -25.43
CA ASN A 187 -11.18 19.42 -26.36
C ASN A 187 -11.23 18.03 -25.72
N ILE A 188 -11.17 17.94 -24.39
CA ILE A 188 -11.26 16.67 -23.65
C ILE A 188 -12.65 16.52 -23.05
N LYS A 189 -13.14 15.28 -23.02
CA LYS A 189 -14.31 14.91 -22.22
C LYS A 189 -13.89 14.81 -20.76
N VAL A 190 -14.65 15.40 -19.85
CA VAL A 190 -14.45 15.24 -18.41
C VAL A 190 -15.65 14.54 -17.80
N VAL A 191 -15.42 13.46 -17.06
CA VAL A 191 -16.46 12.72 -16.33
C VAL A 191 -16.13 12.78 -14.84
N LEU A 192 -17.02 13.36 -14.04
CA LEU A 192 -16.94 13.34 -12.58
C LEU A 192 -17.96 12.35 -12.03
N SER A 193 -17.47 11.25 -11.47
CA SER A 193 -18.26 10.29 -10.74
C SER A 193 -18.08 10.49 -9.23
N ASP A 194 -18.91 11.33 -8.65
CA ASP A 194 -18.84 11.69 -7.23
C ASP A 194 -19.30 10.56 -6.27
N ALA A 195 -19.26 10.84 -4.97
CA ALA A 195 -19.62 9.90 -3.91
C ALA A 195 -21.12 9.56 -3.85
N GLY A 196 -21.98 10.29 -4.59
CA GLY A 196 -23.40 9.97 -4.73
C GLY A 196 -23.64 8.77 -5.65
N VAL A 197 -22.69 8.45 -6.54
CA VAL A 197 -22.73 7.23 -7.36
C VAL A 197 -22.19 6.07 -6.55
N ALA A 198 -22.91 4.94 -6.46
CA ALA A 198 -22.46 3.77 -5.71
C ALA A 198 -21.24 3.07 -6.35
N GLY A 199 -20.46 2.36 -5.54
CA GLY A 199 -19.24 1.63 -5.95
C GLY A 199 -17.94 2.28 -5.51
N GLU A 200 -16.86 1.50 -5.49
CA GLU A 200 -15.49 1.97 -5.23
C GLU A 200 -14.93 2.68 -6.47
N GLY A 201 -14.09 3.70 -6.30
CA GLY A 201 -13.57 4.54 -7.39
C GLY A 201 -12.88 3.72 -8.49
N GLU A 202 -11.97 2.82 -8.10
CA GLU A 202 -11.29 1.89 -9.01
C GLU A 202 -12.27 1.00 -9.79
N HIS A 203 -13.33 0.51 -9.15
CA HIS A 203 -14.33 -0.34 -9.79
C HIS A 203 -15.25 0.45 -10.73
N LYS A 204 -15.62 1.69 -10.39
CA LYS A 204 -16.36 2.59 -11.29
C LYS A 204 -15.57 2.89 -12.56
N ILE A 205 -14.26 3.09 -12.43
CA ILE A 205 -13.36 3.28 -13.58
C ILE A 205 -13.34 2.02 -14.45
N MET A 206 -13.16 0.85 -13.84
CA MET A 206 -13.10 -0.41 -14.59
C MET A 206 -14.44 -0.75 -15.24
N ASP A 207 -15.57 -0.43 -14.59
CA ASP A 207 -16.91 -0.54 -15.19
C ASP A 207 -17.05 0.39 -16.40
N TYR A 208 -16.56 1.63 -16.31
CA TYR A 208 -16.57 2.56 -17.42
C TYR A 208 -15.75 2.03 -18.60
N ILE A 209 -14.53 1.54 -18.37
CA ILE A 209 -13.66 0.96 -19.41
C ILE A 209 -14.35 -0.24 -20.08
N ARG A 210 -14.90 -1.18 -19.29
CA ARG A 210 -15.63 -2.35 -19.83
C ARG A 210 -16.81 -1.94 -20.71
N ARG A 211 -17.59 -0.93 -20.29
CA ARG A 211 -18.72 -0.42 -21.08
C ARG A 211 -18.25 0.23 -22.38
N GLN A 212 -17.21 1.06 -22.32
CA GLN A 212 -16.65 1.68 -23.53
C GLN A 212 -16.14 0.62 -24.51
N ARG A 213 -15.42 -0.40 -24.03
CA ARG A 213 -14.90 -1.50 -24.86
C ARG A 213 -16.01 -2.32 -25.53
N ALA A 214 -17.19 -2.38 -24.93
CA ALA A 214 -18.35 -3.06 -25.51
C ALA A 214 -19.03 -2.27 -26.64
N GLU A 215 -18.73 -0.97 -26.78
CA GLU A 215 -19.29 -0.14 -27.85
C GLU A 215 -18.65 -0.50 -29.20
N PRO A 216 -19.45 -0.67 -30.28
CA PRO A 216 -18.90 -1.01 -31.60
C PRO A 216 -17.94 0.04 -32.19
N THR A 217 -18.05 1.29 -31.74
CA THR A 217 -17.21 2.41 -32.19
C THR A 217 -15.96 2.62 -31.34
N TYR A 218 -15.71 1.75 -30.35
CA TYR A 218 -14.55 1.83 -29.49
C TYR A 218 -13.25 1.66 -30.29
N ASP A 219 -12.25 2.49 -30.01
CA ASP A 219 -10.91 2.33 -30.55
C ASP A 219 -10.13 1.35 -29.66
N PRO A 220 -9.82 0.12 -30.14
CA PRO A 220 -9.10 -0.88 -29.35
C PRO A 220 -7.65 -0.49 -29.05
N ASN A 221 -7.12 0.56 -29.69
CA ASN A 221 -5.79 1.08 -29.42
C ASN A 221 -5.81 2.31 -28.50
N THR A 222 -6.94 2.59 -27.83
CA THR A 222 -7.03 3.66 -26.85
C THR A 222 -5.95 3.49 -25.78
N SER A 223 -5.17 4.54 -25.50
CA SER A 223 -4.16 4.47 -24.43
C SER A 223 -4.71 4.96 -23.09
N HIS A 224 -4.69 4.08 -22.10
CA HIS A 224 -5.21 4.30 -20.75
C HIS A 224 -4.10 4.56 -19.75
N ILE A 225 -4.32 5.52 -18.86
CA ILE A 225 -3.50 5.69 -17.66
C ILE A 225 -4.35 5.94 -16.44
N LEU A 226 -4.15 5.11 -15.43
CA LEU A 226 -4.88 5.14 -14.17
C LEU A 226 -3.96 5.62 -13.06
N TYR A 227 -4.31 6.71 -12.38
CA TYR A 227 -3.64 7.12 -11.16
C TYR A 227 -4.23 6.39 -9.95
N GLY A 228 -3.35 5.80 -9.14
CA GLY A 228 -3.68 5.31 -7.80
C GLY A 228 -2.58 4.46 -7.18
N LEU A 229 -2.64 4.27 -5.87
CA LEU A 229 -1.58 3.64 -5.09
C LEU A 229 -1.78 2.14 -4.85
N ASP A 230 -3.01 1.67 -5.01
CA ASP A 230 -3.44 0.33 -4.62
C ASP A 230 -2.85 -0.77 -5.53
N ALA A 231 -2.55 -1.91 -4.91
CA ALA A 231 -1.97 -3.05 -5.61
C ALA A 231 -2.98 -3.73 -6.54
N ASP A 232 -4.26 -3.62 -6.19
CA ASP A 232 -5.38 -4.21 -6.93
C ASP A 232 -5.52 -3.55 -8.30
N LEU A 233 -5.04 -2.31 -8.47
CA LEU A 233 -5.03 -1.61 -9.76
C LEU A 233 -4.24 -2.37 -10.85
N ILE A 234 -3.15 -3.05 -10.49
CA ILE A 234 -2.40 -3.88 -11.45
C ILE A 234 -3.27 -5.05 -11.93
N MET A 235 -3.99 -5.69 -11.01
CA MET A 235 -4.88 -6.80 -11.33
C MET A 235 -6.06 -6.33 -12.18
N LEU A 236 -6.68 -5.22 -11.79
CA LEU A 236 -7.80 -4.63 -12.51
C LEU A 236 -7.38 -4.19 -13.92
N ALA A 237 -6.19 -3.61 -14.07
CA ALA A 237 -5.66 -3.23 -15.37
C ALA A 237 -5.39 -4.45 -16.26
N LEU A 238 -4.83 -5.54 -15.70
CA LEU A 238 -4.66 -6.80 -16.44
C LEU A 238 -6.00 -7.39 -16.88
N ALA A 239 -6.98 -7.46 -15.95
CA ALA A 239 -8.33 -7.96 -16.19
C ALA A 239 -9.18 -7.07 -17.11
N SER A 240 -8.72 -5.86 -17.42
CA SER A 240 -9.35 -5.03 -18.46
C SER A 240 -9.08 -5.55 -19.87
N HIS A 241 -8.00 -6.33 -20.04
CA HIS A 241 -7.47 -6.79 -21.32
C HIS A 241 -7.19 -5.67 -22.33
N GLU A 242 -7.02 -4.42 -21.88
CA GLU A 242 -6.61 -3.32 -22.75
C GLU A 242 -5.09 -3.40 -23.03
N PRO A 243 -4.67 -3.41 -24.30
CA PRO A 243 -3.26 -3.60 -24.65
C PRO A 243 -2.38 -2.40 -24.26
N HIS A 244 -2.96 -1.20 -24.16
CA HIS A 244 -2.22 0.05 -23.90
C HIS A 244 -2.59 0.67 -22.55
N PHE A 245 -2.52 -0.13 -21.48
CA PHE A 245 -2.82 0.30 -20.12
C PHE A 245 -1.55 0.60 -19.32
N ARG A 246 -1.55 1.72 -18.58
CA ARG A 246 -0.49 2.08 -17.64
C ARG A 246 -1.08 2.56 -16.31
N ILE A 247 -0.28 2.47 -15.24
CA ILE A 247 -0.66 2.99 -13.92
C ILE A 247 0.34 4.06 -13.52
N LEU A 248 -0.17 5.24 -13.14
CA LEU A 248 0.62 6.31 -12.55
C LEU A 248 0.55 6.20 -11.02
N ARG A 249 1.70 6.28 -10.35
CA ARG A 249 1.75 6.25 -8.89
C ARG A 249 3.01 6.94 -8.37
N GLU A 250 3.00 7.28 -7.09
CA GLU A 250 4.14 7.77 -6.35
C GLU A 250 5.15 6.64 -6.06
N ASP A 251 6.44 6.94 -6.18
CA ASP A 251 7.54 6.01 -5.93
C ASP A 251 7.93 5.95 -4.44
N VAL A 252 6.94 5.58 -3.62
CA VAL A 252 7.11 5.43 -2.17
C VAL A 252 8.15 4.36 -1.83
N VAL A 253 8.32 3.35 -2.67
CA VAL A 253 9.26 2.25 -2.42
C VAL A 253 10.70 2.73 -2.53
N THR A 254 11.05 3.44 -3.59
CA THR A 254 12.41 3.97 -3.77
C THR A 254 12.74 5.02 -2.71
N VAL A 255 11.78 5.90 -2.37
CA VAL A 255 11.95 6.89 -1.30
C VAL A 255 12.26 6.21 0.03
N GLN A 256 11.44 5.23 0.45
CA GLN A 256 11.69 4.48 1.68
C GLN A 256 13.04 3.75 1.68
N GLU A 257 13.49 3.23 0.55
CA GLU A 257 14.79 2.58 0.43
C GLU A 257 15.96 3.57 0.55
N ARG A 258 15.81 4.78 0.00
CA ARG A 258 16.79 5.87 0.14
C ARG A 258 16.86 6.38 1.58
N GLU A 259 15.72 6.63 2.22
CA GLU A 259 15.64 7.06 3.62
C GLU A 259 16.33 6.05 4.55
N ARG A 260 16.06 4.75 4.38
CA ARG A 260 16.72 3.69 5.18
C ARG A 260 18.22 3.62 4.96
N LYS A 261 18.69 3.86 3.73
CA LYS A 261 20.13 3.92 3.42
C LYS A 261 20.77 5.15 4.07
N ALA A 262 20.13 6.31 3.98
CA ALA A 262 20.57 7.55 4.61
C ALA A 262 20.62 7.42 6.13
N GLU A 263 19.61 6.81 6.76
CA GLU A 263 19.58 6.57 8.21
C GLU A 263 20.76 5.69 8.67
N ARG A 264 21.05 4.62 7.93
CA ARG A 264 22.20 3.75 8.21
C ARG A 264 23.53 4.48 8.06
N GLU A 265 23.66 5.32 7.05
CA GLU A 265 24.87 6.12 6.84
C GLU A 265 25.01 7.21 7.92
N ASN A 266 23.91 7.84 8.32
CA ASN A 266 23.90 8.80 9.42
C ASN A 266 24.33 8.17 10.75
N LYS A 267 23.92 6.92 11.03
CA LYS A 267 24.43 6.16 12.19
C LYS A 267 25.95 5.95 12.14
N ARG A 268 26.50 5.67 10.95
CA ARG A 268 27.97 5.52 10.75
C ARG A 268 28.72 6.85 10.81
N ARG A 269 28.12 7.93 10.33
CA ARG A 269 28.65 9.30 10.41
C ARG A 269 28.69 9.79 11.86
N ALA A 270 27.61 9.58 12.61
CA ALA A 270 27.56 9.87 14.04
C ALA A 270 28.68 9.15 14.82
N ALA A 271 28.91 7.85 14.53
CA ALA A 271 30.02 7.11 15.14
C ALA A 271 31.42 7.64 14.76
N ARG A 272 31.54 8.40 13.67
CA ARG A 272 32.77 9.07 13.22
C ARG A 272 32.87 10.54 13.66
N GLY A 273 31.82 11.09 14.27
CA GLY A 273 31.71 12.53 14.58
C GLY A 273 31.37 13.41 13.37
N ASP A 274 30.98 12.83 12.24
CA ASP A 274 30.60 13.56 11.04
C ASP A 274 29.15 14.09 11.12
N PRO A 275 28.85 15.26 10.52
CA PRO A 275 27.49 15.77 10.46
C PRO A 275 26.58 14.84 9.62
N PRO A 276 25.28 14.77 9.96
CA PRO A 276 24.31 13.96 9.23
C PRO A 276 24.18 14.46 7.78
N LEU A 277 23.82 13.55 6.89
CA LEU A 277 23.45 13.90 5.53
C LEU A 277 22.22 14.83 5.55
N PRO A 278 22.15 15.83 4.65
CA PRO A 278 20.94 16.60 4.44
C PRO A 278 19.76 15.65 4.16
N LYS A 279 18.61 15.91 4.77
CA LYS A 279 17.38 15.20 4.41
C LYS A 279 16.97 15.62 3.00
N GLU A 280 16.60 14.64 2.17
CA GLU A 280 15.92 14.95 0.91
C GLU A 280 14.60 15.65 1.27
N THR A 281 14.38 16.82 0.68
CA THR A 281 13.16 17.62 0.85
C THR A 281 12.52 17.79 -0.52
N GLY A 282 11.20 17.73 -0.57
CA GLY A 282 10.44 17.86 -1.81
C GLY A 282 9.41 16.75 -2.01
N PRO A 283 8.59 16.87 -3.07
CA PRO A 283 7.51 15.96 -3.32
C PRO A 283 8.02 14.56 -3.69
N THR A 284 7.28 13.53 -3.29
CA THR A 284 7.55 12.17 -3.77
C THR A 284 7.50 12.13 -5.30
N PRO A 285 8.50 11.53 -5.97
CA PRO A 285 8.52 11.42 -7.43
C PRO A 285 7.50 10.40 -7.92
N PHE A 286 7.09 10.51 -9.17
CA PHE A 286 6.16 9.58 -9.82
C PHE A 286 6.87 8.53 -10.66
N ILE A 287 6.23 7.37 -10.77
CA ILE A 287 6.58 6.29 -11.70
C ILE A 287 5.35 5.87 -12.50
N ILE A 288 5.59 5.47 -13.75
CA ILE A 288 4.63 4.79 -14.61
C ILE A 288 4.91 3.29 -14.54
N VAL A 289 3.86 2.51 -14.31
CA VAL A 289 3.87 1.04 -14.38
C VAL A 289 3.23 0.63 -15.71
N HIS A 290 4.03 0.02 -16.58
CA HIS A 290 3.65 -0.44 -17.92
C HIS A 290 3.02 -1.83 -17.85
N ILE A 291 1.69 -1.90 -17.93
CA ILE A 291 0.96 -3.17 -17.86
C ILE A 291 1.17 -3.97 -19.15
N ASN A 292 1.35 -3.31 -20.29
CA ASN A 292 1.73 -3.96 -21.54
C ASN A 292 3.05 -4.74 -21.42
N ILE A 293 4.07 -4.18 -20.76
CA ILE A 293 5.35 -4.87 -20.52
C ILE A 293 5.15 -6.02 -19.52
N LEU A 294 4.33 -5.83 -18.49
CA LEU A 294 3.98 -6.91 -17.56
C LEU A 294 3.32 -8.08 -18.28
N ARG A 295 2.45 -7.82 -19.26
CA ARG A 295 1.82 -8.87 -20.08
C ARG A 295 2.84 -9.67 -20.89
N GLU A 296 3.87 -9.03 -21.46
CA GLU A 296 4.97 -9.73 -22.13
C GLU A 296 5.76 -10.63 -21.15
N TYR A 297 6.03 -10.16 -19.93
CA TYR A 297 6.65 -10.98 -18.90
C TYR A 297 5.79 -12.18 -18.50
N LEU A 298 4.48 -11.97 -18.33
CA LEU A 298 3.53 -13.04 -18.02
C LEU A 298 3.41 -14.02 -19.16
N GLU A 299 3.42 -13.57 -20.41
CA GLU A 299 3.44 -14.44 -21.58
C GLU A 299 4.63 -15.40 -21.52
N ALA A 300 5.83 -14.88 -21.26
CA ALA A 300 7.04 -15.70 -21.14
C ALA A 300 7.01 -16.64 -19.92
N GLU A 301 6.51 -16.17 -18.78
CA GLU A 301 6.47 -16.96 -17.54
C GLU A 301 5.44 -18.09 -17.57
N LEU A 302 4.27 -17.82 -18.15
CA LEU A 302 3.14 -18.73 -18.14
C LEU A 302 3.28 -19.84 -19.18
N GLN A 303 4.19 -19.72 -20.17
CA GLN A 303 4.42 -20.75 -21.19
C GLN A 303 4.59 -22.15 -20.59
N VAL A 304 4.01 -23.14 -21.29
CA VAL A 304 4.21 -24.57 -21.04
C VAL A 304 4.82 -25.24 -22.27
N ARG A 305 5.28 -26.49 -22.18
CA ARG A 305 6.12 -27.10 -23.23
C ARG A 305 5.27 -27.73 -24.32
N GLU A 306 4.23 -28.46 -23.94
CA GLU A 306 3.49 -29.35 -24.84
C GLU A 306 2.19 -28.75 -25.33
N ARG A 307 1.71 -27.66 -24.71
CA ARG A 307 0.43 -27.03 -25.05
C ARG A 307 0.55 -25.56 -25.39
N LYS A 308 -0.29 -25.12 -26.34
CA LYS A 308 -0.44 -23.71 -26.67
C LYS A 308 -1.37 -23.04 -25.65
N ILE A 309 -0.94 -21.87 -25.16
CA ILE A 309 -1.69 -21.03 -24.23
C ILE A 309 -2.40 -19.91 -24.99
N ASP A 310 -3.60 -19.58 -24.53
CA ASP A 310 -4.26 -18.30 -24.79
C ASP A 310 -3.84 -17.33 -23.68
N LEU A 311 -3.10 -16.27 -24.06
CA LEU A 311 -2.52 -15.33 -23.12
C LEU A 311 -3.59 -14.62 -22.28
N GLU A 312 -4.74 -14.26 -22.85
CA GLU A 312 -5.78 -13.55 -22.09
C GLU A 312 -6.35 -14.46 -21.00
N ARG A 313 -6.61 -15.72 -21.33
CA ARG A 313 -7.09 -16.72 -20.37
C ARG A 313 -6.06 -17.05 -19.29
N ALA A 314 -4.78 -17.10 -19.64
CA ALA A 314 -3.71 -17.32 -18.68
C ALA A 314 -3.51 -16.12 -17.74
N ILE A 315 -3.70 -14.89 -18.24
CA ILE A 315 -3.68 -13.68 -17.42
C ILE A 315 -4.84 -13.70 -16.42
N ASP A 316 -6.05 -14.08 -16.83
CA ASP A 316 -7.20 -14.22 -15.91
C ASP A 316 -6.90 -15.20 -14.77
N ASP A 317 -6.33 -16.35 -15.12
CA ASP A 317 -5.90 -17.34 -14.14
C ASP A 317 -4.83 -16.79 -13.20
N TRP A 318 -3.84 -16.07 -13.72
CA TRP A 318 -2.79 -15.45 -12.91
C TRP A 318 -3.36 -14.39 -11.94
N VAL A 319 -4.31 -13.57 -12.39
CA VAL A 319 -5.04 -12.61 -11.55
C VAL A 319 -5.77 -13.36 -10.43
N PHE A 320 -6.46 -14.44 -10.76
CA PHE A 320 -7.18 -15.24 -9.76
C PHE A 320 -6.22 -15.91 -8.75
N LEU A 321 -5.07 -16.42 -9.20
CA LEU A 321 -4.04 -16.97 -8.31
C LEU A 321 -3.54 -15.92 -7.31
N CYS A 322 -3.45 -14.65 -7.70
CA CYS A 322 -3.06 -13.58 -6.80
C CYS A 322 -4.08 -13.38 -5.66
N PHE A 323 -5.36 -13.69 -5.87
CA PHE A 323 -6.37 -13.61 -4.80
C PHE A 323 -6.10 -14.58 -3.65
N PHE A 324 -5.50 -15.76 -3.91
CA PHE A 324 -5.14 -16.72 -2.85
C PHE A 324 -4.07 -16.19 -1.90
N VAL A 325 -3.22 -15.27 -2.35
CA VAL A 325 -2.18 -14.66 -1.52
C VAL A 325 -2.78 -13.60 -0.56
N GLY A 326 -4.03 -13.18 -0.81
CA GLY A 326 -4.89 -12.44 0.12
C GLY A 326 -5.27 -11.02 -0.31
N ASN A 327 -6.54 -10.82 -0.60
CA ASN A 327 -7.13 -9.56 -1.07
C ASN A 327 -7.89 -8.82 0.05
N ASP A 328 -8.60 -7.74 -0.28
CA ASP A 328 -9.39 -6.95 0.68
C ASP A 328 -10.63 -7.67 1.24
N PHE A 329 -11.11 -8.71 0.56
CA PHE A 329 -12.37 -9.38 0.87
C PHE A 329 -12.19 -10.68 1.67
N LEU A 330 -11.04 -11.35 1.50
CA LEU A 330 -10.73 -12.62 2.14
C LEU A 330 -9.46 -12.53 2.99
N PRO A 331 -9.43 -13.17 4.17
CA PRO A 331 -8.19 -13.30 4.92
C PRO A 331 -7.15 -14.08 4.09
N HIS A 332 -5.89 -13.71 4.25
CA HIS A 332 -4.80 -14.43 3.60
C HIS A 332 -4.70 -15.86 4.15
N LEU A 333 -4.41 -16.83 3.28
CA LEU A 333 -4.15 -18.19 3.71
C LEU A 333 -2.83 -18.24 4.48
N PRO A 334 -2.77 -18.89 5.67
CA PRO A 334 -1.57 -18.88 6.51
C PRO A 334 -0.31 -19.37 5.80
N ALA A 335 -0.42 -20.38 4.94
CA ALA A 335 0.70 -20.94 4.18
C ALA A 335 1.17 -20.08 2.98
N LEU A 336 0.45 -19.01 2.63
CA LEU A 336 0.70 -18.24 1.42
C LEU A 336 1.10 -16.79 1.74
N GLU A 337 2.40 -16.56 1.81
CA GLU A 337 2.97 -15.21 1.89
C GLU A 337 3.81 -14.88 0.65
N ILE A 338 3.59 -13.71 0.04
CA ILE A 338 4.36 -13.21 -1.11
C ILE A 338 5.87 -13.28 -0.85
N ARG A 339 6.30 -12.87 0.35
CA ARG A 339 7.71 -12.79 0.74
C ARG A 339 8.40 -14.15 0.78
N GLU A 340 7.61 -15.22 0.81
CA GLU A 340 8.06 -16.61 0.86
C GLU A 340 7.89 -17.32 -0.50
N GLY A 341 7.64 -16.56 -1.56
CA GLY A 341 7.51 -17.09 -2.92
C GLY A 341 6.16 -17.78 -3.19
N ALA A 342 5.11 -17.49 -2.42
CA ALA A 342 3.80 -18.12 -2.58
C ALA A 342 3.25 -18.04 -4.02
N LEU A 343 3.32 -16.87 -4.66
CA LEU A 343 2.82 -16.69 -6.01
C LEU A 343 3.63 -17.48 -7.06
N VAL A 344 4.94 -17.62 -6.86
CA VAL A 344 5.79 -18.46 -7.74
C VAL A 344 5.37 -19.92 -7.65
N ARG A 345 5.10 -20.43 -6.43
CA ARG A 345 4.61 -21.80 -6.22
C ARG A 345 3.23 -22.00 -6.85
N LEU A 346 2.31 -21.06 -6.66
CA LEU A 346 0.97 -21.10 -7.25
C LEU A 346 1.02 -21.18 -8.78
N VAL A 347 1.84 -20.32 -9.42
CA VAL A 347 2.03 -20.33 -10.87
C VAL A 347 2.63 -21.65 -11.33
N GLN A 348 3.60 -22.21 -10.60
CA GLN A 348 4.15 -23.53 -10.93
C GLN A 348 3.07 -24.62 -10.89
N PHE A 349 2.25 -24.67 -9.83
CA PHE A 349 1.19 -25.67 -9.72
C PHE A 349 0.14 -25.53 -10.81
N TRP A 350 -0.22 -24.30 -11.16
CA TRP A 350 -1.10 -24.00 -12.28
C TRP A 350 -0.50 -24.49 -13.61
N ARG A 351 0.78 -24.19 -13.90
CA ARG A 351 1.47 -24.65 -15.13
C ARG A 351 1.49 -26.16 -15.24
N GLU A 352 1.83 -26.86 -14.15
CA GLU A 352 1.83 -28.32 -14.10
C GLU A 352 0.44 -28.90 -14.35
N HIS A 353 -0.60 -28.28 -13.77
CA HIS A 353 -1.97 -28.70 -13.99
C HIS A 353 -2.40 -28.48 -15.45
N PHE A 354 -2.16 -27.28 -15.99
CA PHE A 354 -2.52 -26.93 -17.35
C PHE A 354 -1.80 -27.80 -18.39
N GLU A 355 -0.52 -28.11 -18.19
CA GLU A 355 0.23 -29.00 -19.08
C GLU A 355 -0.40 -30.40 -19.12
N GLN A 356 -0.88 -30.91 -17.99
CA GLN A 356 -1.51 -32.23 -17.92
C GLN A 356 -2.90 -32.24 -18.57
N THR A 357 -3.74 -31.25 -18.25
CA THR A 357 -5.19 -31.30 -18.55
C THR A 357 -5.62 -30.39 -19.70
N GLY A 358 -4.88 -29.32 -19.97
CA GLY A 358 -5.28 -28.21 -20.84
C GLY A 358 -6.40 -27.34 -20.27
N GLN A 359 -6.72 -27.46 -18.98
CA GLN A 359 -7.82 -26.75 -18.34
C GLN A 359 -7.34 -25.46 -17.66
N TYR A 360 -7.98 -24.34 -18.00
CA TYR A 360 -7.81 -23.07 -17.29
C TYR A 360 -8.57 -23.08 -15.96
N LEU A 361 -8.10 -22.27 -15.02
CA LEU A 361 -8.69 -22.07 -13.68
C LEU A 361 -9.94 -21.20 -13.74
N THR A 362 -10.02 -20.30 -14.70
CA THR A 362 -11.11 -19.34 -14.86
C THR A 362 -11.61 -19.25 -16.30
N ASP A 363 -12.87 -18.88 -16.44
CA ASP A 363 -13.52 -18.56 -17.72
C ASP A 363 -14.47 -17.37 -17.53
N ASN A 364 -14.05 -16.19 -18.01
CA ASN A 364 -14.84 -14.95 -17.94
C ASN A 364 -15.40 -14.67 -16.53
N GLY A 365 -14.54 -14.78 -15.52
CA GLY A 365 -14.88 -14.56 -14.11
C GLY A 365 -15.57 -15.75 -13.41
N LYS A 366 -15.88 -16.85 -14.12
CA LYS A 366 -16.32 -18.10 -13.49
C LYS A 366 -15.11 -18.95 -13.13
N VAL A 367 -15.09 -19.46 -11.91
CA VAL A 367 -14.00 -20.30 -11.40
C VAL A 367 -14.31 -21.77 -11.68
N GLU A 368 -13.37 -22.48 -12.29
CA GLU A 368 -13.42 -23.93 -12.39
C GLU A 368 -12.95 -24.54 -11.06
N VAL A 369 -13.93 -24.86 -10.21
CA VAL A 369 -13.70 -25.31 -8.83
C VAL A 369 -12.84 -26.57 -8.78
N SER A 370 -12.96 -27.47 -9.77
CA SER A 370 -12.16 -28.70 -9.81
C SER A 370 -10.66 -28.43 -10.02
N VAL A 371 -10.33 -27.41 -10.81
CA VAL A 371 -8.95 -26.96 -11.03
C VAL A 371 -8.43 -26.24 -9.78
N ALA A 372 -9.25 -25.34 -9.21
CA ALA A 372 -8.91 -24.63 -7.97
C ALA A 372 -8.61 -25.61 -6.83
N LEU A 373 -9.42 -26.66 -6.67
CA LEU A 373 -9.24 -27.68 -5.64
C LEU A 373 -7.90 -28.41 -5.80
N LYS A 374 -7.55 -28.83 -7.02
CA LYS A 374 -6.26 -29.51 -7.29
C LYS A 374 -5.04 -28.64 -6.95
N ILE A 375 -5.14 -27.32 -7.17
CA ILE A 375 -4.08 -26.39 -6.79
C ILE A 375 -4.01 -26.29 -5.25
N LEU A 376 -5.15 -26.20 -4.58
CA LEU A 376 -5.23 -26.14 -3.11
C LEU A 376 -4.76 -27.44 -2.44
N GLU A 377 -5.01 -28.61 -3.03
CA GLU A 377 -4.51 -29.91 -2.56
C GLU A 377 -2.97 -29.94 -2.50
N LYS A 378 -2.30 -29.46 -3.55
CA LYS A 378 -0.82 -29.33 -3.56
C LYS A 378 -0.32 -28.37 -2.48
N ILE A 379 -1.07 -27.31 -2.17
CA ILE A 379 -0.71 -26.39 -1.08
C ILE A 379 -0.87 -27.07 0.27
N ALA A 380 -1.94 -27.85 0.46
CA ALA A 380 -2.18 -28.60 1.70
C ALA A 380 -1.04 -29.60 2.00
N GLU A 381 -0.49 -30.26 0.98
CA GLU A 381 0.68 -31.14 1.11
C GLU A 381 1.93 -30.40 1.63
N LEU A 382 2.12 -29.14 1.23
CA LEU A 382 3.28 -28.32 1.61
C LEU A 382 3.05 -27.45 2.85
N GLU A 383 1.82 -27.29 3.31
CA GLU A 383 1.48 -26.37 4.41
C GLU A 383 2.31 -26.65 5.66
N GLY A 384 2.45 -27.93 6.03
CA GLY A 384 3.19 -28.34 7.21
C GLY A 384 4.68 -27.98 7.16
N SER A 385 5.33 -28.06 5.99
CA SER A 385 6.74 -27.67 5.86
C SER A 385 6.90 -26.16 5.85
N ILE A 386 6.03 -25.44 5.12
CA ILE A 386 6.05 -23.98 5.05
C ILE A 386 5.94 -23.35 6.44
N LEU A 387 5.01 -23.82 7.27
CA LEU A 387 4.80 -23.29 8.61
C LEU A 387 5.99 -23.57 9.55
N LYS A 388 6.60 -24.77 9.45
CA LYS A 388 7.81 -25.12 10.21
C LYS A 388 9.00 -24.24 9.82
N GLU A 389 9.22 -24.05 8.52
CA GLU A 389 10.29 -23.19 8.01
C GLU A 389 10.10 -21.72 8.39
N ARG A 390 8.86 -21.22 8.41
CA ARG A 390 8.56 -19.87 8.90
C ARG A 390 8.89 -19.74 10.38
N HIS A 391 8.43 -20.68 11.20
CA HIS A 391 8.69 -20.64 12.64
C HIS A 391 10.19 -20.68 12.95
N ALA A 392 10.95 -21.54 12.26
CA ALA A 392 12.41 -21.58 12.40
C ALA A 392 13.07 -20.24 12.07
N ARG A 393 12.68 -19.59 10.96
CA ARG A 393 13.18 -18.26 10.58
C ARG A 393 12.83 -17.18 11.59
N GLU A 394 11.63 -17.22 12.18
CA GLU A 394 11.23 -16.29 13.24
C GLU A 394 12.09 -16.45 14.49
N LEU A 395 12.36 -17.70 14.92
CA LEU A 395 13.25 -17.97 16.06
C LEU A 395 14.67 -17.47 15.80
N GLU A 396 15.22 -17.71 14.60
CA GLU A 396 16.53 -17.19 14.22
C GLU A 396 16.56 -15.66 14.23
N PHE A 397 15.52 -15.01 13.70
CA PHE A 397 15.43 -13.56 13.69
C PHE A 397 15.38 -12.98 15.11
N GLN A 398 14.58 -13.57 16.00
CA GLN A 398 14.49 -13.17 17.41
C GLN A 398 15.83 -13.37 18.13
N ALA A 399 16.53 -14.48 17.89
CA ALA A 399 17.85 -14.74 18.47
C ALA A 399 18.87 -13.68 18.01
N ARG A 400 18.91 -13.34 16.72
CA ARG A 400 19.78 -12.28 16.18
C ARG A 400 19.43 -10.89 16.72
N ALA A 401 18.15 -10.59 16.91
CA ALA A 401 17.71 -9.32 17.49
C ALA A 401 18.18 -9.19 18.95
N ARG A 402 17.99 -10.23 19.77
CA ARG A 402 18.46 -10.27 21.16
C ARG A 402 19.99 -10.13 21.26
N GLN A 403 20.74 -10.80 20.38
CA GLN A 403 22.20 -10.66 20.34
C GLN A 403 22.64 -9.22 20.02
N ARG A 404 21.95 -8.55 19.10
CA ARG A 404 22.25 -7.14 18.76
C ARG A 404 21.94 -6.19 19.91
N GLU A 405 20.83 -6.41 20.61
CA GLU A 405 20.44 -5.62 21.77
C GLU A 405 21.43 -5.81 22.93
N GLN A 406 21.84 -7.06 23.21
CA GLN A 406 22.88 -7.35 24.19
C GLN A 406 24.24 -6.72 23.84
N ALA A 407 24.63 -6.76 22.56
CA ALA A 407 25.87 -6.12 22.10
C ALA A 407 25.81 -4.58 22.20
N ALA A 408 24.66 -3.97 21.92
CA ALA A 408 24.46 -2.54 22.08
C ALA A 408 24.53 -2.11 23.56
N ASN A 409 23.85 -2.85 24.44
CA ASN A 409 23.87 -2.57 25.89
C ASN A 409 25.27 -2.78 26.50
N ALA A 410 26.04 -3.75 26.00
CA ALA A 410 27.42 -3.96 26.44
C ALA A 410 28.39 -2.85 25.98
N ALA A 411 28.11 -2.20 24.85
CA ALA A 411 28.88 -1.06 24.36
C ALA A 411 28.59 0.26 25.10
N ASP A 412 27.38 0.39 25.67
CA ASP A 412 26.94 1.55 26.46
C ASP A 412 27.29 1.47 27.95
N THR A 413 27.88 0.37 28.42
CA THR A 413 28.30 0.24 29.82
C THR A 413 29.71 0.85 30.01
N PRO A 414 29.91 1.90 30.83
CA PRO A 414 31.24 2.45 31.07
C PRO A 414 32.10 1.39 31.77
N GLN A 415 33.26 1.05 31.18
CA GLN A 415 34.25 0.22 31.87
C GLN A 415 34.78 0.98 33.09
N SER A 416 34.34 0.58 34.29
CA SER A 416 34.98 0.99 35.54
C SER A 416 36.41 0.44 35.55
N ALA A 417 37.40 1.33 35.56
CA ALA A 417 38.82 0.98 35.65
C ALA A 417 39.10 0.13 36.92
N PRO A 418 39.96 -0.90 36.86
CA PRO A 418 40.33 -1.66 38.04
C PRO A 418 41.24 -0.82 38.94
N SER A 419 40.91 -0.75 40.24
CA SER A 419 41.72 -0.09 41.26
C SER A 419 43.11 -0.75 41.41
N PRO A 420 44.18 0.02 41.71
CA PRO A 420 45.52 -0.54 41.84
C PRO A 420 45.67 -1.30 43.17
N VAL A 421 46.39 -2.42 43.11
CA VAL A 421 46.77 -3.27 44.24
C VAL A 421 48.06 -2.71 44.87
N ASP A 422 48.01 -2.38 46.16
CA ASP A 422 49.18 -2.00 46.95
C ASP A 422 49.96 -3.24 47.45
N SER A 423 51.28 -3.16 47.33
CA SER A 423 52.26 -4.18 47.67
C SER A 423 52.81 -4.02 49.09
N ASN A 424 52.78 -5.09 49.90
CA ASN A 424 53.84 -5.39 50.88
C ASN A 424 53.72 -6.84 51.43
N SER A 425 54.78 -7.64 51.22
CA SER A 425 55.05 -9.00 51.75
C SER A 425 55.64 -8.92 53.19
N PRO A 426 56.05 -10.00 53.92
CA PRO A 426 56.23 -11.42 53.54
C PRO A 426 55.89 -12.52 54.61
N ASN A 427 56.19 -13.79 54.22
CA ASN A 427 56.47 -15.00 55.02
C ASN A 427 55.33 -15.90 55.55
N ARG A 428 55.17 -17.09 54.91
CA ARG A 428 55.54 -18.42 55.46
C ARG A 428 55.16 -19.56 54.49
N GLU A 429 56.13 -20.41 54.17
CA GLU A 429 55.98 -21.80 53.68
C GLU A 429 55.71 -22.78 54.85
N PRO A 430 55.60 -24.12 54.66
CA PRO A 430 54.95 -24.92 53.61
C PRO A 430 53.97 -25.97 54.23
N ASP A 431 53.26 -26.76 53.40
CA ASP A 431 53.18 -28.24 53.50
C ASP A 431 51.95 -28.85 52.81
N ASP A 432 52.29 -29.67 51.81
CA ASP A 432 51.78 -30.96 51.34
C ASP A 432 50.45 -31.60 51.82
N ALA A 433 49.88 -32.30 50.82
CA ALA A 433 49.24 -33.63 50.86
C ALA A 433 47.70 -33.74 50.90
N ALA A 434 47.19 -34.24 49.76
CA ALA A 434 46.27 -35.38 49.59
C ALA A 434 44.90 -35.38 50.29
N THR A 435 43.81 -35.49 49.50
CA THR A 435 42.93 -36.70 49.40
C THR A 435 41.66 -36.42 48.59
N ASP A 436 41.41 -37.28 47.59
CA ASP A 436 40.12 -37.61 46.96
C ASP A 436 39.22 -38.39 47.97
N PRO A 437 37.91 -38.73 47.80
CA PRO A 437 36.89 -38.43 46.78
C PRO A 437 35.47 -38.08 47.35
N ASN A 438 34.53 -37.87 46.43
CA ASN A 438 33.08 -38.19 46.55
C ASN A 438 32.19 -37.42 47.57
N LYS A 439 31.30 -36.58 47.04
CA LYS A 439 29.91 -36.48 47.53
C LYS A 439 29.00 -35.77 46.51
N MET A 440 28.04 -36.52 45.95
CA MET A 440 26.75 -35.95 45.51
C MET A 440 26.02 -35.35 46.75
N PRO A 441 25.07 -34.43 46.55
CA PRO A 441 23.69 -34.92 46.53
C PRO A 441 22.74 -34.21 45.56
N ASP A 442 21.62 -34.91 45.39
CA ASP A 442 20.40 -34.66 44.64
C ASP A 442 19.50 -33.50 45.13
N HIS A 443 18.70 -33.03 44.15
CA HIS A 443 17.27 -32.63 44.17
C HIS A 443 16.66 -31.54 45.07
N GLU A 444 15.57 -30.98 44.49
CA GLU A 444 14.51 -30.06 44.98
C GLU A 444 14.80 -28.55 44.80
N GLU A 445 13.89 -27.68 44.37
CA GLU A 445 12.43 -27.77 44.22
C GLU A 445 11.92 -26.65 43.28
N SER A 446 10.73 -26.86 42.73
CA SER A 446 9.99 -25.95 41.87
C SER A 446 9.12 -24.98 42.67
N ARG A 447 8.99 -23.72 42.21
CA ARG A 447 7.99 -22.76 42.72
C ARG A 447 7.13 -22.21 41.59
N GLY A 448 5.86 -22.61 41.60
CA GLY A 448 4.80 -22.02 40.79
C GLY A 448 4.22 -20.75 41.42
N ILE A 449 3.77 -19.81 40.58
CA ILE A 449 3.02 -18.62 40.99
C ILE A 449 1.66 -18.64 40.25
N LYS A 450 0.59 -18.67 41.04
CA LYS A 450 -0.82 -18.61 40.61
C LYS A 450 -1.18 -17.21 40.09
N ARG A 451 -1.88 -17.13 38.95
CA ARG A 451 -2.63 -15.92 38.51
C ARG A 451 -4.13 -16.14 38.74
N LYS A 452 -4.77 -15.16 39.40
CA LYS A 452 -6.22 -15.06 39.59
C LYS A 452 -6.91 -14.76 38.25
N ALA A 453 -8.00 -15.46 37.99
CA ALA A 453 -8.95 -15.16 36.93
C ALA A 453 -10.01 -14.20 37.47
N GLU A 454 -10.22 -13.08 36.78
CA GLU A 454 -11.40 -12.22 36.96
C GLU A 454 -12.33 -12.43 35.75
N SER A 455 -13.55 -12.87 36.06
CA SER A 455 -14.64 -13.07 35.13
C SER A 455 -15.38 -11.75 34.87
N SER A 456 -15.54 -11.36 33.61
CA SER A 456 -16.45 -10.29 33.19
C SER A 456 -17.70 -10.91 32.53
N PRO A 457 -18.92 -10.42 32.80
CA PRO A 457 -20.15 -11.04 32.33
C PRO A 457 -20.48 -10.68 30.87
N GLU A 458 -21.10 -11.64 30.18
CA GLU A 458 -21.68 -11.52 28.84
C GLU A 458 -22.81 -10.46 28.78
N PRO A 459 -22.90 -9.65 27.71
CA PRO A 459 -24.09 -8.85 27.45
C PRO A 459 -25.13 -9.69 26.69
N THR A 460 -26.29 -9.85 27.32
CA THR A 460 -27.50 -10.44 26.75
C THR A 460 -28.03 -9.62 25.57
N ALA A 461 -28.35 -10.32 24.49
CA ALA A 461 -29.05 -9.79 23.33
C ALA A 461 -30.51 -9.49 23.67
N ASP A 462 -30.92 -8.24 23.51
CA ASP A 462 -32.31 -7.88 23.27
C ASP A 462 -32.35 -6.64 22.36
N SER A 463 -32.88 -6.80 21.16
CA SER A 463 -33.19 -5.71 20.23
C SER A 463 -34.53 -6.05 19.59
N PRO A 464 -35.55 -5.17 19.67
CA PRO A 464 -36.85 -5.43 19.08
C PRO A 464 -36.81 -5.25 17.54
N PRO A 465 -37.78 -5.85 16.82
CA PRO A 465 -37.71 -5.98 15.37
C PRO A 465 -37.99 -4.67 14.61
N ILE A 466 -37.34 -4.59 13.45
CA ILE A 466 -37.46 -3.58 12.40
C ILE A 466 -38.87 -3.63 11.79
N SER A 467 -39.48 -2.47 11.58
CA SER A 467 -40.66 -2.33 10.72
C SER A 467 -40.24 -1.80 9.35
N ASP A 468 -40.63 -2.54 8.31
CA ASP A 468 -40.50 -2.21 6.89
C ASP A 468 -41.34 -0.99 6.52
N VAL A 469 -40.71 0.00 5.88
CA VAL A 469 -41.40 0.93 4.98
C VAL A 469 -40.57 1.01 3.69
N THR A 470 -40.99 0.22 2.71
CA THR A 470 -40.53 0.32 1.32
C THR A 470 -41.43 1.28 0.56
N SER A 471 -40.84 2.26 -0.13
CA SER A 471 -41.47 2.99 -1.24
C SER A 471 -40.36 3.55 -2.13
N PRO A 472 -40.31 3.21 -3.43
CA PRO A 472 -39.28 3.70 -4.35
C PRO A 472 -39.66 5.07 -4.91
N MET A 473 -38.79 6.07 -4.76
CA MET A 473 -38.86 7.29 -5.56
C MET A 473 -37.94 7.16 -6.78
N SER A 474 -38.56 7.36 -7.93
CA SER A 474 -38.01 7.46 -9.29
C SER A 474 -36.86 8.46 -9.39
N THR A 475 -35.69 8.00 -9.86
CA THR A 475 -34.58 8.84 -10.31
C THR A 475 -34.78 9.26 -11.76
N SER A 476 -35.00 10.56 -11.98
CA SER A 476 -34.86 11.20 -13.29
C SER A 476 -33.40 11.64 -13.48
N GLU A 477 -32.69 11.00 -14.41
CA GLU A 477 -31.39 11.45 -14.91
C GLU A 477 -31.58 12.76 -15.68
N VAL A 478 -30.86 13.80 -15.28
CA VAL A 478 -30.71 15.03 -16.05
C VAL A 478 -29.39 14.92 -16.81
N LEU A 479 -29.49 14.60 -18.11
CA LEU A 479 -28.45 14.86 -19.10
C LEU A 479 -28.36 16.37 -19.29
N LEU A 480 -27.18 16.95 -19.07
CA LEU A 480 -26.85 18.29 -19.54
C LEU A 480 -26.09 18.13 -20.86
N GLU A 481 -26.70 18.63 -21.94
CA GLU A 481 -26.04 18.90 -23.23
C GLU A 481 -25.02 20.03 -23.12
#